data_AF-A0A7H8MGG4-F1
#
_entry.id   AF-A0A7H8MGG4-F1
#
_cell.length_a   1.000
_cell.length_b   1.000
_cell.length_c   1.000
_cell.angle_alpha   90.00
_cell.angle_beta   90.00
_cell.angle_gamma   90.00
#
_symmetry.space_group_name_H-M   'P 1'
#
loop_
_entity.id
_entity.type
_entity.pdbx_description
1 polymer ?
#
loop_
_entity_poly.entity_id
_entity_poly.type
_entity_poly.pdbx_seq_one_letter_code
_entity_poly.pdbx_strand_id
1 'polypeptide(L)'
;MITGVDHVVLAQGPAAAVVDRFLTSWLSRWPELRCASGEDGSDGAFSPWVPGGTGTADGRGALLIARDEEMEASWDTCGYTLDEHGDGPLALFHEAAGWRSLSMTPQRDPYDRAGFPYEPYDITVAGAGLHLFTLVTPDDSTFIRAAMDTLLLAAGTSLPGR
;
A
#
# COMPACT_ATOMS: atom_id res chain seq x y z
N MET A 1 -2.33 -9.98 -19.55
CA MET A 1 -2.67 -9.99 -18.11
C MET A 1 -1.56 -9.21 -17.44
N ILE A 2 -1.88 -8.05 -16.90
CA ILE A 2 -0.91 -7.24 -16.15
C ILE A 2 -0.76 -7.93 -14.78
N THR A 3 0.32 -8.68 -14.58
CA THR A 3 0.54 -9.50 -13.37
C THR A 3 1.43 -8.74 -12.39
N GLY A 4 0.90 -8.36 -11.23
CA GLY A 4 1.66 -7.83 -10.10
C GLY A 4 1.58 -8.76 -8.90
N VAL A 5 2.31 -8.43 -7.83
CA VAL A 5 2.27 -9.13 -6.55
C VAL A 5 1.43 -8.33 -5.56
N ASP A 6 0.39 -8.95 -5.03
CA ASP A 6 -0.51 -8.36 -4.04
C ASP A 6 0.05 -8.51 -2.62
N HIS A 7 0.08 -7.41 -1.89
CA HIS A 7 0.43 -7.37 -0.48
C HIS A 7 -0.68 -6.71 0.32
N VAL A 8 -1.18 -7.40 1.34
CA VAL A 8 -2.28 -6.89 2.17
C VAL A 8 -1.76 -6.45 3.53
N VAL A 9 -2.05 -5.19 3.89
CA VAL A 9 -1.75 -4.59 5.19
C VAL A 9 -3.07 -4.21 5.87
N LEU A 10 -3.20 -4.57 7.15
CA LEU A 10 -4.33 -4.17 7.99
C LEU A 10 -3.84 -3.07 8.95
N ALA A 11 -4.45 -1.89 8.90
CA ALA A 11 -4.04 -0.76 9.73
C ALA A 11 -5.21 0.09 10.23
N GLN A 12 -4.96 0.86 11.28
CA GLN A 12 -5.93 1.80 11.87
C GLN A 12 -5.87 3.18 11.21
N GLY A 13 -6.99 3.91 11.29
CA GLY A 13 -7.04 5.34 10.99
C GLY A 13 -7.53 5.66 9.58
N PRO A 14 -7.80 6.94 9.29
CA PRO A 14 -8.44 7.32 8.04
C PRO A 14 -7.52 6.97 6.86
N ALA A 15 -8.04 6.18 5.93
CA ALA A 15 -7.28 5.66 4.81
C ALA A 15 -6.62 6.78 3.99
N ALA A 16 -7.32 7.89 3.81
CA ALA A 16 -6.82 9.06 3.11
C ALA A 16 -5.48 9.57 3.68
N ALA A 17 -5.34 9.58 5.02
CA ALA A 17 -4.12 10.06 5.66
C ALA A 17 -2.95 9.06 5.51
N VAL A 18 -3.23 7.76 5.44
CA VAL A 18 -2.21 6.73 5.15
C VAL A 18 -1.72 6.87 3.72
N VAL A 19 -2.64 7.00 2.76
CA VAL A 19 -2.32 7.19 1.34
C VAL A 19 -1.50 8.47 1.13
N ASP A 20 -1.90 9.59 1.74
CA ASP A 20 -1.18 10.86 1.62
C ASP A 20 0.26 10.77 2.15
N ARG A 21 0.46 10.15 3.31
CA ARG A 21 1.81 9.90 3.86
C ARG A 21 2.64 8.96 2.99
N PHE A 22 2.00 7.93 2.44
CA PHE A 22 2.64 6.98 1.54
C PHE A 22 3.19 7.69 0.29
N LEU A 23 2.35 8.46 -0.41
CA LEU A 23 2.74 9.20 -1.61
C LEU A 23 3.77 10.29 -1.30
N THR A 24 3.60 11.00 -0.19
CA THR A 24 4.58 12.00 0.27
C THR A 24 5.96 11.39 0.46
N SER A 25 6.05 10.15 0.96
CA SER A 25 7.33 9.47 1.16
C SER A 25 8.02 9.16 -0.17
N TRP A 26 7.24 8.85 -1.20
CA TRP A 26 7.75 8.56 -2.55
C TRP A 26 8.22 9.80 -3.31
N LEU A 27 7.70 11.00 -3.01
CA LEU A 27 8.09 12.23 -3.72
C LEU A 27 9.61 12.50 -3.74
N SER A 28 10.33 12.11 -2.70
CA SER A 28 11.79 12.27 -2.66
C SER A 28 12.51 11.39 -3.70
N ARG A 29 11.94 10.24 -4.04
CA ARG A 29 12.45 9.29 -5.05
C ARG A 29 11.85 9.58 -6.43
N TRP A 30 10.58 9.98 -6.49
CA TRP A 30 9.81 10.26 -7.69
C TRP A 30 9.27 11.70 -7.67
N PRO A 31 10.08 12.70 -8.06
CA PRO A 31 9.64 14.10 -8.04
C PRO A 31 8.50 14.43 -9.02
N GLU A 32 8.38 13.65 -10.10
CA GLU A 32 7.36 13.81 -11.13
C GLU A 32 6.15 12.89 -10.93
N LEU A 33 6.00 12.33 -9.72
CA LEU A 33 5.01 11.31 -9.38
C LEU A 33 3.60 11.68 -9.88
N ARG A 34 2.99 10.71 -10.54
CA ARG A 34 1.66 10.83 -11.14
C ARG A 34 0.72 9.82 -10.50
N CYS A 35 -0.51 10.25 -10.29
CA CYS A 35 -1.55 9.42 -9.73
C CYS A 35 -2.81 9.47 -10.59
N ALA A 36 -3.47 8.33 -10.69
CA ALA A 36 -4.84 8.21 -11.17
C ALA A 36 -5.69 7.58 -10.07
N SER A 37 -6.75 8.26 -9.66
CA SER A 37 -7.78 7.69 -8.80
C SER A 37 -8.96 7.24 -9.66
N GLY A 38 -9.43 6.02 -9.40
CA GLY A 38 -10.61 5.46 -10.04
C GLY A 38 -11.75 5.29 -9.04
N GLU A 39 -12.97 5.63 -9.45
CA GLU A 39 -14.20 5.13 -8.82
C GLU A 39 -14.81 4.07 -9.75
N ASP A 40 -15.38 3.01 -9.17
CA ASP A 40 -16.24 2.05 -9.87
C ASP A 40 -15.71 1.49 -11.21
N GLY A 41 -14.46 1.03 -11.21
CA GLY A 41 -13.90 0.23 -12.31
C GLY A 41 -13.48 1.01 -13.57
N SER A 42 -13.42 2.35 -13.48
CA SER A 42 -12.70 3.19 -14.44
C SER A 42 -11.38 3.65 -13.82
N ASP A 43 -10.29 3.48 -14.55
CA ASP A 43 -9.05 4.17 -14.22
C ASP A 43 -9.26 5.67 -14.51
N GLY A 44 -8.94 6.52 -13.54
CA GLY A 44 -8.93 7.96 -13.75
C GLY A 44 -7.78 8.36 -14.69
N ALA A 45 -7.80 9.61 -15.16
CA ALA A 45 -6.64 10.14 -15.86
C ALA A 45 -5.50 10.40 -14.87
N PHE A 46 -4.29 9.97 -15.21
CA PHE A 46 -3.12 10.32 -14.41
C PHE A 46 -2.88 11.82 -14.44
N SER A 47 -2.58 12.36 -13.27
CA SER A 47 -2.20 13.76 -13.10
C SER A 47 -1.03 13.87 -12.14
N PRO A 48 -0.19 14.91 -12.25
CA PRO A 48 0.84 15.19 -11.27
C PRO A 48 0.24 15.24 -9.88
N TRP A 49 0.80 14.45 -8.97
CA TRP A 49 0.32 14.41 -7.59
C TRP A 49 0.91 15.56 -6.77
N VAL A 50 0.11 16.10 -5.85
CA VAL A 50 0.56 17.09 -4.87
C VAL A 50 0.09 16.68 -3.47
N PRO A 51 0.85 16.98 -2.40
CA PRO A 51 0.44 16.69 -1.03
C PRO A 51 -0.96 17.23 -0.70
N GLY A 52 -1.79 16.40 -0.07
CA GLY A 52 -3.20 16.68 0.21
C GLY A 52 -4.14 16.55 -1.00
N GLY A 53 -3.64 16.20 -2.18
CA GLY A 53 -4.37 16.19 -3.44
C GLY A 53 -5.06 14.87 -3.81
N THR A 54 -4.96 13.82 -2.99
CA THR A 54 -5.43 12.47 -3.37
C THR A 54 -6.95 12.37 -3.56
N GLY A 55 -7.75 13.27 -2.98
CA GLY A 55 -9.21 13.19 -3.04
C GLY A 55 -9.78 11.86 -2.51
N THR A 56 -8.96 11.00 -1.90
CA THR A 56 -9.33 9.66 -1.45
C THR A 56 -10.39 9.77 -0.38
N ALA A 57 -11.56 9.22 -0.66
CA ALA A 57 -12.60 9.05 0.35
C ALA A 57 -12.14 8.03 1.40
N ASP A 58 -12.62 8.16 2.64
CA ASP A 58 -12.34 7.18 3.71
C ASP A 58 -12.99 5.80 3.44
N GLY A 59 -13.77 5.65 2.36
CA GLY A 59 -14.40 4.40 1.96
C GLY A 59 -13.46 3.48 1.18
N ARG A 60 -13.98 2.91 0.09
CA ARG A 60 -13.19 2.14 -0.86
C ARG A 60 -12.50 3.11 -1.83
N GLY A 61 -11.22 2.89 -2.09
CA GLY A 61 -10.45 3.67 -3.06
C GLY A 61 -9.44 2.82 -3.80
N ALA A 62 -9.14 3.23 -5.02
CA ALA A 62 -8.11 2.66 -5.88
C ALA A 62 -7.23 3.79 -6.39
N LEU A 63 -5.91 3.62 -6.24
CA LEU A 63 -4.93 4.58 -6.72
C LEU A 63 -3.88 3.87 -7.55
N LEU A 64 -3.74 4.28 -8.80
CA LEU A 64 -2.62 3.91 -9.65
C LEU A 64 -1.54 4.97 -9.53
N ILE A 65 -0.28 4.56 -9.45
CA ILE A 65 0.85 5.41 -9.13
C ILE A 65 1.98 5.09 -10.10
N ALA A 66 2.42 6.12 -10.82
CA ALA A 66 3.56 6.05 -11.72
C ALA A 66 4.60 7.10 -11.31
N ARG A 67 5.88 6.83 -11.55
CA ARG A 67 6.96 7.79 -11.31
C ARG A 67 6.81 9.05 -12.16
N ASP A 68 6.44 8.87 -13.43
CA ASP A 68 6.40 9.90 -14.48
C ASP A 68 5.49 9.43 -15.65
N GLU A 69 5.42 10.25 -16.71
CA GLU A 69 4.61 9.99 -17.91
C GLU A 69 5.15 8.80 -18.73
N GLU A 70 6.46 8.54 -18.71
CA GLU A 70 7.06 7.41 -19.44
C GLU A 70 6.63 6.08 -18.81
N MET A 71 6.71 6.00 -17.48
CA MET A 71 6.26 4.82 -16.74
C MET A 71 4.77 4.58 -16.94
N GLU A 72 3.95 5.63 -16.86
CA GLU A 72 2.51 5.59 -17.17
C GLU A 72 2.26 4.96 -18.55
N ALA A 73 2.88 5.51 -19.60
CA ALA A 73 2.70 5.02 -20.96
C ALA A 73 3.17 3.56 -21.16
N SER A 74 4.22 3.17 -20.44
CA SER A 74 4.73 1.80 -20.48
C SER A 74 3.82 0.79 -19.76
N TRP A 75 3.06 1.25 -18.74
CA TRP A 75 2.32 0.37 -17.85
C TRP A 75 1.21 -0.40 -18.57
N ASP A 76 0.48 0.25 -19.48
CA ASP A 76 -0.57 -0.40 -20.28
C ASP A 76 -0.04 -1.57 -21.13
N THR A 77 1.23 -1.46 -21.55
CA THR A 77 1.87 -2.45 -22.44
C THR A 77 2.62 -3.52 -21.66
N CYS A 78 3.38 -3.10 -20.65
CA CYS A 78 4.34 -3.95 -19.95
C CYS A 78 3.82 -4.45 -18.60
N GLY A 79 2.79 -3.82 -18.04
CA GLY A 79 2.25 -4.17 -16.73
C GLY A 79 3.17 -3.77 -15.58
N TYR A 80 3.17 -4.56 -14.50
CA TYR A 80 4.01 -4.35 -13.32
C TYR A 80 5.44 -4.84 -13.55
N THR A 81 6.16 -4.19 -14.46
CA THR A 81 7.58 -4.44 -14.73
C THR A 81 8.44 -3.31 -14.20
N LEU A 82 9.65 -3.64 -13.78
CA LEU A 82 10.67 -2.63 -13.47
C LEU A 82 11.32 -2.11 -14.76
N ASP A 83 11.69 -0.84 -14.75
CA ASP A 83 12.54 -0.21 -15.76
C ASP A 83 14.03 -0.40 -15.46
N GLU A 84 14.90 0.23 -16.25
CA GLU A 84 16.35 0.16 -16.11
C GLU A 84 16.89 0.76 -14.79
N HIS A 85 16.09 1.60 -14.13
CA HIS A 85 16.41 2.20 -12.83
C HIS A 85 15.96 1.31 -11.65
N GLY A 86 15.30 0.18 -11.94
CA GLY A 86 14.73 -0.68 -10.91
C GLY A 86 13.46 -0.09 -10.27
N ASP A 87 12.78 0.83 -10.96
CA ASP A 87 11.49 1.38 -10.56
C ASP A 87 10.38 0.77 -11.40
N GLY A 88 9.18 0.64 -10.85
CA GLY A 88 8.01 0.24 -11.62
C GLY A 88 6.73 0.81 -11.02
N PRO A 89 5.60 0.64 -11.71
CA PRO A 89 4.33 1.20 -11.27
C PRO A 89 3.79 0.51 -10.02
N LEU A 90 2.97 1.21 -9.26
CA LEU A 90 2.34 0.73 -8.03
C LEU A 90 0.83 0.95 -8.09
N ALA A 91 0.04 0.00 -7.58
CA ALA A 91 -1.36 0.28 -7.26
C ALA A 91 -1.60 0.13 -5.75
N LEU A 92 -2.35 1.06 -5.18
CA LEU A 92 -2.76 1.02 -3.78
C LEU A 92 -4.27 1.08 -3.71
N PHE A 93 -4.86 0.00 -3.24
CA PHE A 93 -6.28 -0.11 -2.94
C PHE A 93 -6.47 0.01 -1.44
N HIS A 94 -7.57 0.62 -1.02
CA HIS A 94 -7.98 0.60 0.38
C HIS A 94 -9.49 0.41 0.51
N GLU A 95 -9.90 -0.20 1.62
CA GLU A 95 -11.30 -0.29 2.01
C GLU A 95 -11.42 -0.42 3.53
N ALA A 96 -12.52 0.09 4.10
CA ALA A 96 -12.85 -0.17 5.49
C ALA A 96 -13.15 -1.66 5.70
N ALA A 97 -12.72 -2.22 6.83
CA ALA A 97 -13.01 -3.60 7.18
C ALA A 97 -14.53 -3.83 7.26
N GLY A 98 -15.09 -4.55 6.27
CA GLY A 98 -16.51 -4.90 6.24
C GLY A 98 -16.91 -5.98 7.24
N TRP A 99 -15.94 -6.61 7.91
CA TRP A 99 -16.14 -7.66 8.89
C TRP A 99 -16.13 -7.11 10.31
N ARG A 100 -16.94 -7.70 11.20
CA ARG A 100 -16.97 -7.32 12.63
C ARG A 100 -15.75 -7.82 13.38
N SER A 101 -15.36 -9.06 13.11
CA SER A 101 -14.22 -9.71 13.72
C SER A 101 -13.64 -10.80 12.84
N LEU A 102 -12.33 -10.98 12.91
CA LEU A 102 -11.59 -12.04 12.23
C LEU A 102 -10.79 -12.85 13.27
N SER A 103 -10.91 -14.17 13.23
CA SER A 103 -10.03 -15.06 13.99
C SER A 103 -8.72 -15.24 13.22
N MET A 104 -7.59 -15.14 13.90
CA MET A 104 -6.28 -15.42 13.31
C MET A 104 -5.30 -16.00 14.33
N THR A 105 -4.28 -16.68 13.83
CA THR A 105 -3.18 -17.22 14.63
C THR A 105 -1.89 -16.49 14.22
N PRO A 106 -1.39 -15.54 15.03
CA PRO A 106 -0.17 -14.80 14.71
C PRO A 106 1.02 -15.73 14.63
N GLN A 107 1.96 -15.44 13.73
CA GLN A 107 3.20 -16.22 13.59
C GLN A 107 4.35 -15.66 14.46
N ARG A 108 4.15 -14.49 15.08
CA ARG A 108 5.09 -13.81 15.98
C ARG A 108 4.30 -13.16 17.12
N ASP A 109 4.95 -12.89 18.25
CA ASP A 109 4.31 -12.23 19.39
C ASP A 109 3.79 -10.84 18.99
N PRO A 110 2.46 -10.60 18.99
CA PRO A 110 1.90 -9.31 18.62
C PRO A 110 2.21 -8.20 19.65
N TYR A 111 2.75 -8.56 20.82
CA TYR A 111 3.10 -7.62 21.89
C TYR A 111 4.61 -7.45 22.10
N ASP A 112 5.44 -8.11 21.28
CA ASP A 112 6.91 -8.08 21.34
C ASP A 112 7.47 -8.24 22.78
N ARG A 113 6.92 -9.20 23.55
CA ARG A 113 7.31 -9.37 24.96
C ARG A 113 8.66 -10.05 25.05
N ALA A 114 9.58 -9.45 25.79
CA ALA A 114 10.83 -10.11 26.15
C ALA A 114 10.58 -11.23 27.18
N GLY A 115 11.26 -12.37 27.01
CA GLY A 115 11.28 -13.46 28.00
C GLY A 115 11.06 -14.83 27.37
N PHE A 116 9.82 -15.30 27.39
CA PHE A 116 9.47 -16.65 26.94
C PHE A 116 9.30 -16.73 25.42
N PRO A 117 9.61 -17.87 24.79
CA PRO A 117 9.28 -18.12 23.40
C PRO A 117 7.78 -17.92 23.17
N TYR A 118 7.45 -17.25 22.07
CA TYR A 118 6.06 -17.10 21.65
C TYR A 118 5.52 -18.44 21.16
N GLU A 119 4.43 -18.90 21.78
CA GLU A 119 3.61 -19.99 21.27
C GLU A 119 2.40 -19.39 20.53
N PRO A 120 2.18 -19.71 19.25
CA PRO A 120 1.02 -19.22 18.51
C PRO A 120 -0.30 -19.61 19.17
N TYR A 121 -1.19 -18.64 19.35
CA TYR A 121 -2.54 -18.83 19.88
C TYR A 121 -3.55 -18.04 19.07
N ASP A 122 -4.81 -18.49 19.12
CA ASP A 122 -5.88 -17.82 18.41
C ASP A 122 -6.22 -16.48 19.06
N ILE A 123 -6.25 -15.44 18.24
CA ILE A 123 -6.72 -14.11 18.61
C ILE A 123 -7.95 -13.75 17.78
N THR A 124 -8.73 -12.81 18.31
CA THR A 124 -9.81 -12.17 17.57
C THR A 124 -9.43 -10.72 17.32
N VAL A 125 -9.34 -10.33 16.05
CA VAL A 125 -9.15 -8.94 15.64
C VAL A 125 -10.52 -8.32 15.47
N ALA A 126 -10.77 -7.17 16.11
CA ALA A 126 -12.01 -6.40 15.91
C ALA A 126 -11.83 -5.45 14.72
N GLY A 127 -12.78 -5.47 13.77
CA GLY A 127 -12.68 -4.72 12.51
C GLY A 127 -12.98 -3.22 12.64
N ALA A 128 -13.54 -2.79 13.77
CA ALA A 128 -13.94 -1.40 13.97
C ALA A 128 -12.74 -0.45 13.86
N GLY A 129 -12.79 0.46 12.88
CA GLY A 129 -11.73 1.45 12.62
C GLY A 129 -10.50 0.90 11.89
N LEU A 130 -10.56 -0.35 11.40
CA LEU A 130 -9.51 -0.94 10.56
C LEU A 130 -9.82 -0.76 9.08
N HIS A 131 -8.76 -0.57 8.31
CA HIS A 131 -8.76 -0.55 6.85
C HIS A 131 -7.83 -1.65 6.32
N LEU A 132 -8.28 -2.32 5.26
CA LEU A 132 -7.41 -3.13 4.41
C LEU A 132 -6.75 -2.21 3.40
N PHE A 133 -5.44 -2.32 3.26
CA PHE A 133 -4.65 -1.74 2.18
C PHE A 133 -4.08 -2.88 1.34
N THR A 134 -4.35 -2.88 0.05
CA THR A 134 -3.74 -3.83 -0.90
C THR A 134 -2.78 -3.06 -1.78
N LEU A 135 -1.50 -3.36 -1.65
CA LEU A 135 -0.42 -2.80 -2.45
C LEU A 135 -0.05 -3.81 -3.53
N VAL A 136 -0.14 -3.41 -4.80
CA VAL A 136 0.27 -4.20 -5.95
C VAL A 136 1.58 -3.65 -6.48
N THR A 137 2.56 -4.53 -6.65
CA THR A 137 3.93 -4.17 -7.03
C THR A 137 4.45 -5.07 -8.15
N PRO A 138 5.53 -4.66 -8.86
CA PRO A 138 6.37 -5.57 -9.64
C PRO A 138 6.98 -6.66 -8.76
N ASP A 139 7.17 -7.85 -9.32
CA ASP A 139 7.76 -9.01 -8.63
C ASP A 139 9.29 -8.87 -8.50
N ASP A 140 9.73 -7.90 -7.69
CA ASP A 140 11.13 -7.72 -7.32
C ASP A 140 11.29 -7.50 -5.81
N SER A 141 12.16 -8.30 -5.19
CA SER A 141 12.31 -8.30 -3.72
C SER A 141 12.78 -6.96 -3.12
N THR A 142 13.56 -6.16 -3.86
CA THR A 142 14.06 -4.88 -3.37
C THR A 142 12.99 -3.82 -3.48
N PHE A 143 12.30 -3.79 -4.61
CA PHE A 143 11.18 -2.87 -4.85
C PHE A 143 10.01 -3.16 -3.91
N ILE A 144 9.61 -4.43 -3.77
CA ILE A 144 8.60 -4.90 -2.82
C ILE A 144 8.93 -4.43 -1.41
N ARG A 145 10.17 -4.64 -0.95
CA ARG A 145 10.58 -4.24 0.39
C ARG A 145 10.46 -2.73 0.59
N ALA A 146 10.96 -1.95 -0.36
CA ALA A 146 10.87 -0.48 -0.29
C ALA A 146 9.40 -0.03 -0.21
N ALA A 147 8.54 -0.54 -1.09
CA ALA A 147 7.13 -0.15 -1.13
C ALA A 147 6.36 -0.59 0.13
N MET A 148 6.61 -1.80 0.63
CA MET A 148 6.02 -2.29 1.88
C MET A 148 6.50 -1.52 3.10
N ASP A 149 7.81 -1.25 3.23
CA ASP A 149 8.35 -0.48 4.34
C ASP A 149 7.75 0.93 4.37
N THR A 150 7.58 1.57 3.20
CA THR A 150 6.92 2.87 3.08
C THR A 150 5.45 2.81 3.49
N LEU A 151 4.69 1.79 3.06
CA LEU A 151 3.28 1.64 3.45
C LEU A 151 3.13 1.37 4.94
N LEU A 152 3.96 0.51 5.51
CA LEU A 152 3.98 0.21 6.94
C LEU A 152 4.30 1.46 7.77
N LEU A 153 5.30 2.24 7.37
CA LEU A 153 5.63 3.50 8.04
C LEU A 153 4.47 4.51 7.92
N ALA A 154 3.87 4.63 6.73
CA ALA A 154 2.71 5.50 6.51
C ALA A 154 1.50 5.08 7.33
N ALA A 155 1.31 3.78 7.56
CA ALA A 155 0.27 3.21 8.42
C ALA A 155 0.53 3.40 9.92
N GLY A 156 1.66 4.01 10.31
CA GLY A 156 2.03 4.22 11.71
C GLY A 156 2.54 2.97 12.41
N THR A 157 2.92 1.93 11.66
CA THR A 157 3.58 0.76 12.23
C THR A 157 5.08 1.04 12.36
N SER A 158 5.65 0.80 13.54
CA SER A 158 7.10 0.81 13.69
C SER A 158 7.69 -0.33 12.87
N LEU A 159 8.62 -0.02 11.96
CA LEU A 159 9.39 -1.03 11.25
C LEU A 159 10.12 -1.91 12.29
N PRO A 160 10.12 -3.25 12.14
CA PRO A 160 10.92 -4.09 13.02
C PRO A 160 12.38 -3.63 12.95
N GLY A 161 12.99 -3.43 14.11
CA GLY A 161 14.39 -3.00 14.22
C GLY A 161 15.30 -3.87 13.35
N ARG A 162 16.13 -3.20 12.54
CA ARG A 162 17.17 -3.84 11.71
C ARG A 162 18.17 -4.63 12.55
#